data_AF-A0A9X1YPW8-F1
#
_entry.id   AF-A0A9X1YPW8-F1
#
_cell.length_a   1.000
_cell.length_b   1.000
_cell.length_c   1.000
_cell.angle_alpha   90.00
_cell.angle_beta   90.00
_cell.angle_gamma   90.00
#
_symmetry.space_group_name_H-M   'P 1'
#
loop_
_entity.id
_entity.type
_entity.pdbx_description
1 polymer ?
#
loop_
_entity_poly.entity_id
_entity_poly.type
_entity_poly.pdbx_seq_one_letter_code
_entity_poly.pdbx_strand_id
1 'polypeptide(L)'
;MLLAHRLTIAATALTLLAGLASPARADDAQDEAFYHRASECAAAMQVDQYALVGRARAGDKTVRPALFDITRLGFAYVGEAYLKGLRDPRGGEMLKAASAEQKDWPADRHAAMVKQCRVEAQQIYDASGMWKLLVDNKANKRVDRFMSMPPLPASGASN
;
A
#
# COMPACT_ATOMS: atom_id res chain seq x y z
N MET A 1 2.69 83.66 11.02
CA MET A 1 1.49 82.91 11.48
C MET A 1 1.86 81.43 11.35
N LEU A 2 2.56 80.76 12.28
CA LEU A 2 2.28 80.44 13.69
C LEU A 2 0.94 79.71 13.92
N LEU A 3 1.04 78.48 14.45
CA LEU A 3 0.04 77.63 15.17
C LEU A 3 -0.97 76.87 14.28
N ALA A 4 -1.36 75.61 14.52
CA ALA A 4 -1.16 74.69 15.64
C ALA A 4 -1.50 73.23 15.28
N HIS A 5 -0.91 72.35 16.10
CA HIS A 5 -1.23 70.99 16.53
C HIS A 5 -2.61 70.39 16.16
N ARG A 6 -2.66 69.06 15.92
CA ARG A 6 -2.95 68.06 16.98
C ARG A 6 -2.88 66.62 16.47
N LEU A 7 -2.29 65.77 17.32
CA LEU A 7 -2.25 64.31 17.25
C LEU A 7 -3.65 63.70 17.11
N THR A 8 -3.71 62.55 16.44
CA THR A 8 -4.58 61.44 16.89
C THR A 8 -3.90 60.11 16.57
N ILE A 9 -3.26 59.56 17.62
CA ILE A 9 -2.83 58.16 17.70
C ILE A 9 -4.04 57.40 18.26
N ALA A 10 -4.63 56.49 17.49
CA ALA A 10 -5.58 55.48 17.97
C ALA A 10 -5.55 54.33 16.94
N ALA A 11 -4.81 53.26 17.23
CA ALA A 11 -5.34 52.04 17.86
C ALA A 11 -5.99 51.09 16.85
N THR A 12 -5.19 50.17 16.31
CA THR A 12 -5.64 48.80 15.95
C THR A 12 -4.42 47.88 15.90
N ALA A 13 -3.95 47.51 17.09
CA ALA A 13 -3.12 46.33 17.29
C ALA A 13 -4.07 45.18 17.67
N LEU A 14 -4.55 44.39 16.70
CA LEU A 14 -5.30 43.16 17.02
C LEU A 14 -5.44 42.18 15.84
N THR A 15 -4.35 41.63 15.29
CA THR A 15 -4.42 40.41 14.45
C THR A 15 -3.11 39.64 14.49
N LEU A 16 -2.81 38.96 15.59
CA LEU A 16 -1.66 38.06 15.70
C LEU A 16 -1.98 36.91 16.68
N LEU A 17 -3.02 36.12 16.39
CA LEU A 17 -3.37 34.93 17.20
C LEU A 17 -4.07 33.80 16.43
N ALA A 18 -3.93 33.73 15.10
CA ALA A 18 -4.53 32.67 14.27
C ALA A 18 -3.53 31.65 13.68
N GLY A 19 -2.34 31.49 14.30
CA GLY A 19 -1.23 30.71 13.71
C GLY A 19 -0.81 29.44 14.44
N LEU A 20 -1.52 29.00 15.49
CA LEU A 20 -1.17 27.81 16.28
C LEU A 20 -2.23 26.71 16.13
N ALA A 21 -2.68 26.44 14.91
CA ALA A 21 -3.35 25.18 14.61
C ALA A 21 -2.26 24.15 14.26
N SER A 22 -2.08 23.17 15.14
CA SER A 22 -1.07 22.12 15.02
C SER A 22 -1.11 21.39 13.66
N PRO A 23 0.03 21.14 12.99
CA PRO A 23 0.08 20.45 11.70
C PRO A 23 -0.20 18.93 11.78
N ALA A 24 -0.57 18.40 12.94
CA ALA A 24 -0.70 16.95 13.18
C ALA A 24 -1.72 16.23 12.29
N ARG A 25 -2.69 16.93 11.67
CA ARG A 25 -3.73 16.29 10.86
C ARG A 25 -3.39 16.08 9.39
N ALA A 26 -2.38 16.79 8.87
CA ALA A 26 -2.04 16.68 7.45
C ALA A 26 -1.33 15.37 7.14
N ASP A 27 -0.38 14.97 8.00
CA ASP A 27 0.37 13.71 7.85
C ASP A 27 -0.55 12.50 8.02
N ASP A 28 -1.45 12.52 9.02
CA ASP A 28 -2.43 11.46 9.25
C ASP A 28 -3.34 11.22 8.02
N ALA A 29 -3.79 12.29 7.36
CA ALA A 29 -4.67 12.18 6.18
C ALA A 29 -3.92 11.64 4.96
N GLN A 30 -2.65 12.02 4.78
CA GLN A 30 -1.80 11.51 3.71
C GLN A 30 -1.48 10.03 3.91
N ASP A 31 -1.17 9.63 5.14
CA ASP A 31 -0.92 8.24 5.48
C ASP A 31 -2.18 7.38 5.32
N GLU A 32 -3.35 7.91 5.69
CA GLU A 32 -4.63 7.21 5.45
C GLU A 32 -4.89 6.97 3.96
N ALA A 33 -4.70 7.99 3.12
CA ALA A 33 -4.84 7.85 1.68
C ALA A 33 -3.85 6.81 1.12
N PHE A 34 -2.63 6.77 1.64
CA PHE A 34 -1.66 5.75 1.30
C PHE A 34 -2.12 4.35 1.72
N TYR A 35 -2.71 4.18 2.92
CA TYR A 35 -3.21 2.87 3.38
C TYR A 35 -4.32 2.31 2.51
N HIS A 36 -5.25 3.17 2.06
CA HIS A 36 -6.28 2.80 1.09
C HIS A 36 -5.66 2.34 -0.23
N ARG A 37 -4.75 3.14 -0.79
CA ARG A 37 -4.05 2.81 -2.04
C ARG A 37 -3.25 1.51 -1.94
N ALA A 38 -2.53 1.33 -0.84
CA ALA A 38 -1.75 0.12 -0.56
C ALA A 38 -2.66 -1.12 -0.50
N SER A 39 -3.82 -1.00 0.14
CA SER A 39 -4.80 -2.08 0.27
C SER A 39 -5.45 -2.44 -1.07
N GLU A 40 -5.82 -1.43 -1.88
CA GLU A 40 -6.33 -1.61 -3.24
C GLU A 40 -5.31 -2.32 -4.13
N CYS A 41 -4.06 -1.87 -4.10
CA CYS A 41 -3.00 -2.45 -4.91
C CYS A 41 -2.60 -3.85 -4.47
N ALA A 42 -2.57 -4.11 -3.16
CA ALA A 42 -2.35 -5.44 -2.62
C ALA A 42 -3.48 -6.40 -3.00
N ALA A 43 -4.74 -5.97 -2.94
CA ALA A 43 -5.90 -6.75 -3.38
C ALA A 43 -5.82 -7.10 -4.87
N ALA A 44 -5.45 -6.14 -5.73
CA ALA A 44 -5.34 -6.37 -7.16
C ALA A 44 -4.20 -7.38 -7.47
N MET A 45 -3.04 -7.21 -6.85
CA MET A 45 -1.91 -8.13 -7.06
C MET A 45 -2.17 -9.55 -6.50
N GLN A 46 -3.09 -9.72 -5.54
CA GLN A 46 -3.43 -11.04 -4.99
C GLN A 46 -4.07 -11.97 -6.03
N VAL A 47 -4.85 -11.45 -6.97
CA VAL A 47 -5.49 -12.29 -8.01
C VAL A 47 -4.42 -12.96 -8.89
N ASP A 48 -3.46 -12.18 -9.39
CA ASP A 48 -2.32 -12.69 -10.14
C ASP A 48 -1.47 -13.65 -9.29
N GLN A 49 -1.23 -13.31 -8.02
CA GLN A 49 -0.48 -14.16 -7.10
C GLN A 49 -1.17 -15.52 -6.91
N TYR A 50 -2.49 -15.55 -6.72
CA TYR A 50 -3.24 -16.80 -6.57
C TYR A 50 -3.21 -17.66 -7.82
N ALA A 51 -3.29 -17.07 -9.01
CA ALA A 51 -3.12 -17.80 -10.27
C ALA A 51 -1.73 -18.46 -10.36
N LEU A 52 -0.67 -17.73 -10.01
CA LEU A 52 0.71 -18.25 -9.98
C LEU A 52 0.89 -19.34 -8.93
N VAL A 53 0.31 -19.19 -7.74
CA VAL A 53 0.33 -20.22 -6.69
C VAL A 53 -0.42 -21.48 -7.14
N GLY A 54 -1.56 -21.33 -7.83
CA GLY A 54 -2.29 -22.44 -8.41
C GLY A 54 -1.43 -23.27 -9.36
N ARG A 55 -0.71 -22.60 -10.28
CA ARG A 55 0.27 -23.24 -11.17
C ARG A 55 1.42 -23.90 -10.42
N ALA A 56 1.98 -23.23 -9.41
CA ALA A 56 3.06 -23.79 -8.58
C ALA A 56 2.63 -25.10 -7.89
N ARG A 57 1.39 -25.15 -7.38
CA ARG A 57 0.80 -26.34 -6.75
C ARG A 57 0.48 -27.44 -7.77
N ALA A 58 0.23 -27.07 -9.03
CA ALA A 58 0.12 -28.01 -10.14
C ALA A 58 1.49 -28.54 -10.64
N GLY A 59 2.59 -28.15 -9.99
CA GLY A 59 3.94 -28.64 -10.29
C GLY A 59 4.76 -27.73 -11.20
N ASP A 60 4.20 -26.63 -11.68
CA ASP A 60 4.92 -25.69 -12.54
C ASP A 60 5.94 -24.89 -11.72
N LYS A 61 7.22 -25.24 -11.84
CA LYS A 61 8.31 -24.54 -11.14
C LYS A 61 8.77 -23.27 -11.85
N THR A 62 8.38 -23.07 -13.11
CA THR A 62 8.79 -21.91 -13.92
C THR A 62 8.15 -20.60 -13.45
N VAL A 63 7.07 -20.68 -12.66
CA VAL A 63 6.39 -19.50 -12.10
C VAL A 63 7.16 -18.81 -10.98
N ARG A 64 8.23 -19.42 -10.44
CA ARG A 64 8.94 -18.89 -9.27
C ARG A 64 9.39 -17.42 -9.44
N PRO A 65 10.00 -16.99 -10.57
CA PRO A 65 10.42 -15.60 -10.74
C PRO A 65 9.24 -14.63 -10.74
N ALA A 66 8.16 -14.95 -11.44
CA ALA A 66 6.95 -14.12 -11.47
C ALA A 66 6.28 -14.05 -10.10
N LEU A 67 6.23 -15.17 -9.36
CA LEU A 67 5.68 -15.24 -8.02
C LEU A 67 6.53 -14.45 -7.03
N PHE A 68 7.86 -14.48 -7.17
CA PHE A 68 8.76 -13.64 -6.39
C PHE A 68 8.53 -12.17 -6.66
N ASP A 69 8.50 -11.76 -7.93
CA ASP A 69 8.35 -10.36 -8.31
C ASP A 69 7.06 -9.76 -7.74
N ILE A 70 5.91 -10.41 -7.95
CA ILE A 70 4.64 -9.88 -7.46
C ILE A 70 4.56 -9.87 -5.92
N THR A 71 5.16 -10.86 -5.26
CA THR A 71 5.19 -10.94 -3.79
C THR A 71 6.06 -9.85 -3.19
N ARG A 72 7.22 -9.57 -3.81
CA ARG A 72 8.13 -8.48 -3.44
C ARG A 72 7.43 -7.13 -3.54
N LEU A 73 6.75 -6.86 -4.66
CA LEU A 73 6.02 -5.62 -4.88
C LEU A 73 4.86 -5.44 -3.89
N GLY A 74 4.10 -6.51 -3.60
CA GLY A 74 3.08 -6.48 -2.54
C GLY A 74 3.67 -6.17 -1.16
N PHE A 75 4.84 -6.73 -0.83
CA PHE A 75 5.51 -6.43 0.43
C PHE A 75 6.08 -5.02 0.51
N ALA A 76 6.41 -4.37 -0.62
CA ALA A 76 6.79 -2.96 -0.63
C ALA A 76 5.66 -2.09 -0.08
N TYR A 77 4.43 -2.26 -0.55
CA TYR A 77 3.25 -1.54 -0.02
C TYR A 77 2.97 -1.84 1.44
N VAL A 78 2.89 -3.13 1.81
CA VAL A 78 2.57 -3.53 3.19
C VAL A 78 3.62 -3.01 4.17
N GLY A 79 4.88 -3.10 3.77
CA GLY A 79 5.97 -2.67 4.62
C GLY A 79 6.07 -1.15 4.74
N GLU A 80 5.84 -0.39 3.66
CA GLU A 80 5.74 1.08 3.72
C GLU A 80 4.57 1.53 4.60
N ALA A 81 3.41 0.87 4.47
CA ALA A 81 2.25 1.15 5.32
C ALA A 81 2.58 0.88 6.80
N TYR A 82 3.35 -0.17 7.08
CA TYR A 82 3.84 -0.45 8.42
C TYR A 82 4.83 0.64 8.92
N LEU A 83 5.73 1.15 8.09
CA LEU A 83 6.62 2.24 8.50
C LEU A 83 5.84 3.51 8.84
N LYS A 84 4.77 3.79 8.09
CA LYS A 84 3.85 4.92 8.31
C LYS A 84 2.93 4.76 9.53
N GLY A 85 2.80 3.56 10.07
CA GLY A 85 2.07 3.31 11.33
C GLY A 85 0.84 2.42 11.20
N LEU A 86 0.50 1.92 10.01
CA LEU A 86 -0.57 0.94 9.86
C LEU A 86 -0.19 -0.38 10.52
N ARG A 87 -1.07 -0.89 11.38
CA ARG A 87 -0.89 -2.14 12.11
C ARG A 87 -2.10 -3.05 11.89
N ASP A 88 -1.94 -4.32 12.21
CA ASP A 88 -3.06 -5.25 12.35
C ASP A 88 -3.85 -4.93 13.63
N PRO A 89 -5.18 -5.15 13.65
CA PRO A 89 -5.99 -5.80 12.60
C PRO A 89 -6.38 -4.88 11.43
N ARG A 90 -6.24 -3.57 11.59
CA ARG A 90 -6.74 -2.56 10.66
C ARG A 90 -6.24 -2.77 9.22
N GLY A 91 -4.95 -3.04 9.01
CA GLY A 91 -4.41 -3.30 7.68
C GLY A 91 -5.05 -4.52 7.01
N GLY A 92 -5.30 -5.59 7.76
CA GLY A 92 -6.03 -6.76 7.28
C GLY A 92 -7.49 -6.47 6.92
N GLU A 93 -8.16 -5.62 7.68
CA GLU A 93 -9.54 -5.19 7.39
C GLU A 93 -9.63 -4.36 6.11
N MET A 94 -8.69 -3.42 5.90
CA MET A 94 -8.63 -2.61 4.68
C MET A 94 -8.36 -3.47 3.45
N LEU A 95 -7.42 -4.41 3.55
CA LEU A 95 -7.15 -5.38 2.48
C LEU A 95 -8.39 -6.22 2.16
N LYS A 96 -9.08 -6.73 3.19
CA LYS A 96 -10.31 -7.51 3.01
C LYS A 96 -11.41 -6.70 2.33
N ALA A 97 -11.58 -5.43 2.72
CA ALA A 97 -12.54 -4.52 2.10
C ALA A 97 -12.21 -4.29 0.62
N ALA A 98 -10.94 -3.98 0.30
CA ALA A 98 -10.48 -3.81 -1.07
C ALA A 98 -10.67 -5.07 -1.92
N SER A 99 -10.34 -6.26 -1.39
CA SER A 99 -10.59 -7.52 -2.10
C SER A 99 -12.08 -7.77 -2.36
N ALA A 100 -12.95 -7.41 -1.42
CA ALA A 100 -14.39 -7.55 -1.58
C ALA A 100 -14.93 -6.62 -2.68
N GLU A 101 -14.44 -5.38 -2.75
CA GLU A 101 -14.79 -4.42 -3.80
C GLU A 101 -14.32 -4.88 -5.19
N GLN A 102 -13.12 -5.48 -5.25
CA GLN A 102 -12.49 -5.90 -6.51
C GLN A 102 -12.98 -7.25 -7.03
N LYS A 103 -13.74 -8.00 -6.23
CA LYS A 103 -14.13 -9.39 -6.52
C LYS A 103 -14.77 -9.56 -7.90
N ASP A 104 -15.63 -8.62 -8.29
CA ASP A 104 -16.42 -8.70 -9.52
C ASP A 104 -15.92 -7.70 -10.59
N TRP A 105 -14.67 -7.23 -10.47
CA TRP A 105 -14.10 -6.34 -11.48
C TRP A 105 -13.89 -7.06 -12.82
N PRO A 106 -14.16 -6.38 -13.95
CA PRO A 106 -13.74 -6.84 -15.26
C PRO A 106 -12.23 -7.06 -15.34
N ALA A 107 -11.81 -8.07 -16.11
CA ALA A 107 -10.40 -8.47 -16.21
C ALA A 107 -9.48 -7.35 -16.77
N ASP A 108 -9.99 -6.53 -17.70
CA ASP A 108 -9.29 -5.37 -18.26
C ASP A 108 -9.07 -4.28 -17.21
N ARG A 109 -10.09 -3.97 -16.41
CA ARG A 109 -9.97 -3.05 -15.26
C ARG A 109 -8.94 -3.55 -14.26
N HIS A 110 -8.99 -4.84 -13.94
CA HIS A 110 -8.04 -5.46 -13.02
C HIS A 110 -6.61 -5.40 -13.55
N ALA A 111 -6.39 -5.73 -14.82
CA ALA A 111 -5.07 -5.66 -15.46
C ALA A 111 -4.51 -4.23 -15.48
N ALA A 112 -5.35 -3.22 -15.74
CA ALA A 112 -4.96 -1.82 -15.68
C ALA A 112 -4.52 -1.39 -14.27
N MET A 113 -5.27 -1.81 -13.23
CA MET A 113 -4.92 -1.54 -11.84
C MET A 113 -3.58 -2.18 -11.47
N VAL A 114 -3.40 -3.46 -11.75
CA VAL A 114 -2.14 -4.17 -11.46
C VAL A 114 -0.95 -3.49 -12.14
N LYS A 115 -1.10 -3.06 -13.40
CA LYS A 115 -0.03 -2.36 -14.11
C LYS A 115 0.40 -1.08 -13.39
N GLN A 116 -0.55 -0.26 -12.94
CA GLN A 116 -0.25 0.96 -12.19
C GLN A 116 0.40 0.65 -10.84
N CYS A 117 -0.19 -0.27 -10.08
CA CYS A 117 0.32 -0.69 -8.78
C CYS A 117 1.74 -1.26 -8.83
N ARG A 118 2.11 -1.98 -9.89
CA ARG A 118 3.48 -2.50 -10.05
C ARG A 118 4.50 -1.37 -10.22
N VAL A 119 4.17 -0.33 -10.98
CA VAL A 119 5.07 0.83 -11.16
C VAL A 119 5.29 1.56 -9.84
N GLU A 120 4.21 1.83 -9.11
CA GLU A 120 4.27 2.49 -7.81
C GLU A 120 5.01 1.65 -6.76
N ALA A 121 4.69 0.35 -6.66
CA ALA A 121 5.40 -0.56 -5.77
C ALA A 121 6.90 -0.63 -6.09
N GLN A 122 7.27 -0.56 -7.36
CA GLN A 122 8.67 -0.54 -7.76
C GLN A 122 9.37 0.74 -7.27
N GLN A 123 8.70 1.90 -7.34
CA GLN A 123 9.23 3.15 -6.78
C GLN A 123 9.42 3.06 -5.26
N ILE A 124 8.42 2.54 -4.53
CA ILE A 124 8.51 2.31 -3.07
C ILE A 124 9.67 1.37 -2.75
N TYR A 125 9.77 0.26 -3.49
CA TYR A 125 10.85 -0.70 -3.34
C TYR A 125 12.23 -0.08 -3.61
N ASP A 126 12.33 0.81 -4.59
CA ASP A 126 13.58 1.45 -5.00
C ASP A 126 14.08 2.55 -4.05
N ALA A 127 13.23 3.04 -3.14
CA ALA A 127 13.53 4.16 -2.26
C ALA A 127 14.68 3.91 -1.26
N SER A 128 14.97 2.65 -0.89
CA SER A 128 16.03 2.34 0.08
C SER A 128 16.67 0.96 -0.13
N GLY A 129 18.00 0.90 -0.22
CA GLY A 129 18.74 -0.36 -0.41
C GLY A 129 18.62 -1.35 0.76
N MET A 130 18.61 -0.85 2.00
CA MET A 130 18.41 -1.70 3.19
C MET A 130 16.98 -2.28 3.22
N TRP A 131 16.01 -1.48 2.79
CA TRP A 131 14.61 -1.90 2.68
C TRP A 131 14.45 -3.05 1.68
N LYS A 132 15.12 -2.97 0.52
CA LYS A 132 15.12 -4.04 -0.50
C LYS A 132 15.48 -5.40 0.07
N LEU A 133 16.55 -5.47 0.86
CA LEU A 133 17.00 -6.73 1.48
C LEU A 133 15.94 -7.34 2.40
N LEU A 134 15.26 -6.52 3.21
CA LEU A 134 14.19 -6.99 4.09
C LEU A 134 12.99 -7.50 3.30
N VAL A 135 12.57 -6.74 2.28
CA VAL A 135 11.45 -7.11 1.40
C VAL A 135 11.77 -8.38 0.62
N ASP A 136 12.95 -8.51 0.03
CA ASP A 136 13.39 -9.66 -0.74
C ASP A 136 13.48 -10.92 0.11
N ASN A 137 14.05 -10.83 1.31
CA ASN A 137 14.12 -11.95 2.24
C ASN A 137 12.72 -12.44 2.63
N LYS A 138 11.80 -11.51 2.91
CA LYS A 138 10.41 -11.84 3.24
C LYS A 138 9.66 -12.43 2.04
N ALA A 139 9.88 -11.88 0.85
CA ALA A 139 9.32 -12.36 -0.41
C ALA A 139 9.80 -13.78 -0.73
N ASN A 140 11.10 -14.05 -0.68
CA ASN A 140 11.66 -15.39 -0.89
C ASN A 140 11.07 -16.40 0.10
N LYS A 141 11.05 -16.10 1.40
CA LYS A 141 10.45 -16.99 2.41
C LYS A 141 8.99 -17.31 2.11
N ARG A 142 8.22 -16.34 1.61
CA ARG A 142 6.82 -16.54 1.24
C ARG A 142 6.67 -17.38 -0.04
N VAL A 143 7.49 -17.12 -1.04
CA VAL A 143 7.55 -17.88 -2.31
C VAL A 143 7.94 -19.32 -2.04
N ASP A 144 8.99 -19.56 -1.26
CA ASP A 144 9.45 -20.92 -0.95
C ASP A 144 8.35 -21.74 -0.29
N ARG A 145 7.57 -21.11 0.61
CA ARG A 145 6.37 -21.73 1.19
C ARG A 145 5.34 -22.09 0.12
N PHE A 146 5.07 -21.21 -0.85
CA PHE A 146 4.14 -21.52 -1.95
C PHE A 146 4.67 -22.65 -2.83
N MET A 147 5.97 -22.67 -3.13
CA MET A 147 6.60 -23.69 -3.98
C MET A 147 6.66 -25.07 -3.31
N SER A 148 6.58 -25.12 -1.98
CA SER A 148 6.57 -26.34 -1.17
C SER A 148 5.17 -26.79 -0.73
N MET A 149 4.10 -26.08 -1.11
CA MET A 149 2.73 -26.50 -0.78
C MET A 149 2.37 -27.79 -1.52
N PRO A 150 1.65 -28.72 -0.87
CA PRO A 150 1.19 -29.93 -1.54
C PRO A 150 0.23 -29.58 -2.69
N PRO A 151 0.15 -30.45 -3.72
CA PRO A 151 -0.82 -30.32 -4.79
C PRO A 151 -2.25 -30.15 -4.24
N LEU A 152 -3.11 -29.48 -5.00
CA LEU A 152 -4.53 -29.46 -4.67
C LEU A 152 -5.05 -30.90 -4.72
N PRO A 153 -5.86 -31.35 -3.74
CA PRO A 153 -6.50 -32.65 -3.84
C PRO A 153 -7.28 -32.72 -5.16
N ALA A 154 -7.18 -33.84 -5.87
CA ALA A 154 -7.96 -34.04 -7.08
C ALA A 154 -9.44 -33.85 -6.71
N SER A 155 -10.09 -32.87 -7.33
CA SER A 155 -11.53 -32.63 -7.20
C SER A 155 -12.26 -33.88 -7.70
N GLY A 156 -12.55 -34.82 -6.80
CA GLY A 156 -13.09 -36.13 -7.15
C GLY A 156 -13.13 -37.16 -6.00
N ALA A 157 -12.47 -36.91 -4.87
CA ALA A 157 -12.63 -37.77 -3.68
C ALA A 157 -13.75 -37.24 -2.77
N SER A 158 -14.99 -37.38 -3.21
CA SER A 158 -16.15 -37.40 -2.31
C SER A 158 -16.56 -38.86 -2.18
N ASN A 159 -16.33 -39.45 -0.99
CA ASN A 159 -17.01 -40.68 -0.57
C ASN A 159 -18.42 -40.33 -0.11
#